data_AF-A0A7J8JP17-F1
#
_entry.id   AF-A0A7J8JP17-F1
#
_cell.length_a   1.000
_cell.length_b   1.000
_cell.length_c   1.000
_cell.angle_alpha   90.00
_cell.angle_beta   90.00
_cell.angle_gamma   90.00
#
_symmetry.space_group_name_H-M   'P 1'
#
loop_
_entity.id
_entity.type
_entity.pdbx_description
1 polymer ?
#
loop_
_entity_poly.entity_id
_entity_poly.type
_entity_poly.pdbx_seq_one_letter_code
_entity_poly.pdbx_strand_id
1 'polypeptide(L)'
;MLRRLKSDVLAQLPAKQRKMVVFAPGQISTKARTSLDAAATEMTTKGNSKKQQREALILFFNRTAEAKIPSVIEYILDLLESGREKFLVFAHHKVVLDAITKVLEKKVSSLRSFTWMLLIVCLSAAEF
;
A
#
# COMPACT_ATOMS: atom_id res chain seq x y z
N MET A 1 25.28 -10.84 17.69
CA MET A 1 24.14 -11.23 16.83
C MET A 1 23.58 -12.55 17.33
N LEU A 2 22.27 -12.64 17.62
CA LEU A 2 21.62 -13.88 18.09
C LEU A 2 20.73 -14.45 16.98
N ARG A 3 20.98 -15.69 16.55
CA ARG A 3 20.18 -16.39 15.54
C ARG A 3 19.40 -17.52 16.21
N ARG A 4 18.07 -17.47 16.10
CA ARG A 4 17.15 -18.55 16.51
C ARG A 4 16.28 -18.95 15.33
N LEU A 5 15.84 -20.20 15.27
CA LEU A 5 14.93 -20.65 14.22
C LEU A 5 13.50 -20.22 14.55
N LYS A 6 12.68 -20.02 13.51
CA LYS A 6 11.27 -19.69 13.68
C LYS A 6 10.53 -20.80 14.44
N SER A 7 10.92 -22.06 14.23
CA SER A 7 10.39 -23.22 14.96
C SER A 7 10.48 -23.07 16.47
N ASP A 8 11.54 -22.45 16.97
CA ASP A 8 11.88 -22.43 18.39
C ASP A 8 11.14 -21.32 19.15
N VAL A 9 10.54 -20.36 18.42
CA VAL A 9 9.93 -19.15 19.00
C VAL A 9 8.44 -19.02 18.64
N LEU A 10 7.95 -19.70 17.60
CA LEU A 10 6.57 -19.57 17.13
C LEU A 10 5.51 -19.93 18.18
N ALA A 11 5.79 -20.81 19.13
CA ALA A 11 4.87 -21.16 20.21
C ALA A 11 4.63 -20.01 21.21
N GLN A 12 5.51 -19.00 21.23
CA GLN A 12 5.42 -17.84 22.14
C GLN A 12 4.68 -16.65 21.51
N LEU A 13 4.36 -16.73 20.21
CA LEU A 13 3.73 -15.65 19.46
C LEU A 13 2.36 -16.09 18.96
N PRO A 14 1.36 -15.19 18.93
CA PRO A 14 0.08 -15.50 18.32
C PRO A 14 0.26 -15.84 16.83
N ALA A 15 -0.61 -16.70 16.32
CA ALA A 15 -0.54 -17.15 14.94
C ALA A 15 -0.63 -15.97 13.95
N LYS A 16 0.20 -16.00 12.90
CA LYS A 16 0.21 -14.98 11.85
C LYS A 16 -1.12 -14.98 11.09
N GLN A 17 -1.92 -13.93 11.27
CA GLN A 17 -3.16 -13.73 10.52
C GLN A 17 -2.89 -13.07 9.16
N ARG A 18 -3.56 -13.52 8.11
CA ARG A 18 -3.54 -12.91 6.77
C ARG A 18 -4.97 -12.72 6.30
N LYS A 19 -5.35 -11.49 5.95
CA LYS A 19 -6.66 -11.16 5.40
C LYS A 19 -6.47 -10.43 4.09
N MET A 20 -7.13 -10.90 3.03
CA MET A 20 -7.21 -10.18 1.76
C MET A 20 -8.44 -9.28 1.82
N VAL A 21 -8.25 -7.97 1.61
CA VAL A 21 -9.33 -7.00 1.54
C VAL A 21 -9.57 -6.68 0.06
N VAL A 22 -10.79 -6.91 -0.41
CA VAL A 22 -11.20 -6.62 -1.78
C VAL A 22 -11.87 -5.24 -1.80
N PHE A 23 -11.36 -4.35 -2.63
CA PHE A 23 -11.93 -3.02 -2.81
C PHE A 23 -12.98 -3.04 -3.93
N ALA A 24 -14.15 -2.46 -3.67
CA ALA A 24 -15.17 -2.31 -4.70
C ALA A 24 -14.68 -1.29 -5.74
N PRO A 25 -14.85 -1.56 -7.05
CA PRO A 25 -14.28 -0.70 -8.08
C PRO A 25 -15.00 0.66 -8.18
N GLY A 26 -16.12 0.86 -7.48
CA GLY A 26 -16.91 2.10 -7.47
C GLY A 26 -16.13 3.36 -7.09
N GLN A 27 -14.99 3.22 -6.40
CA GLN A 27 -14.13 4.33 -6.02
C GLN A 27 -13.08 4.71 -7.06
N ILE A 28 -12.92 3.88 -8.11
CA ILE A 28 -11.99 4.15 -9.21
C ILE A 28 -12.71 5.06 -10.20
N SER A 29 -12.10 6.24 -10.46
CA SER A 29 -12.65 7.21 -11.40
C SER A 29 -12.91 6.57 -12.76
N THR A 30 -14.01 6.94 -13.41
CA THR A 30 -14.40 6.39 -14.73
C THR A 30 -13.30 6.55 -15.76
N LYS A 31 -12.53 7.65 -15.69
CA LYS A 31 -11.36 7.92 -16.53
C LYS A 31 -10.15 7.02 -16.22
N ALA A 32 -9.95 6.65 -14.95
CA ALA A 32 -8.89 5.71 -14.58
C ALA A 32 -9.26 4.29 -15.01
N ARG A 33 -10.54 3.91 -14.95
CA ARG A 33 -10.99 2.60 -15.47
C ARG A 33 -10.75 2.46 -16.96
N THR A 34 -11.16 3.44 -17.77
CA THR A 34 -10.95 3.38 -19.23
C THR A 34 -9.47 3.34 -19.61
N SER A 35 -8.60 4.07 -18.89
CA SER A 35 -7.16 4.04 -19.14
C SER A 35 -6.48 2.74 -18.68
N LEU A 36 -7.03 2.09 -17.65
CA LEU A 36 -6.62 0.77 -17.20
C LEU A 36 -7.09 -0.32 -18.16
N ASP A 37 -8.33 -0.26 -18.65
CA ASP A 37 -8.86 -1.21 -19.62
C ASP A 37 -8.07 -1.12 -20.93
N ALA A 38 -7.77 0.10 -21.41
CA ALA A 38 -6.89 0.31 -22.56
C ALA A 38 -5.50 -0.30 -22.33
N ALA A 39 -4.86 -0.02 -21.19
CA ALA A 39 -3.56 -0.61 -20.85
C ALA A 39 -3.61 -2.14 -20.69
N ALA A 40 -4.74 -2.71 -20.24
CA ALA A 40 -4.94 -4.16 -20.15
C ALA A 40 -5.04 -4.81 -21.54
N THR A 41 -5.68 -4.13 -22.50
CA THR A 41 -5.73 -4.61 -23.88
C THR A 41 -4.35 -4.58 -24.55
N GLU A 42 -3.53 -3.57 -24.28
CA GLU A 42 -2.17 -3.44 -24.81
C GLU A 42 -1.20 -4.50 -24.24
N MET A 43 -1.44 -5.01 -23.03
CA MET A 43 -0.67 -6.11 -22.46
C MET A 43 -1.05 -7.47 -23.04
N THR A 44 -2.30 -7.65 -23.46
CA THR A 44 -2.86 -8.94 -23.89
C THR A 44 -2.86 -9.15 -25.41
N THR A 45 -2.49 -8.12 -26.17
CA THR A 45 -2.33 -8.21 -27.62
C THR A 45 -1.28 -9.27 -27.99
N LYS A 46 -1.78 -10.34 -28.64
CA LYS A 46 -0.97 -11.44 -29.15
C LYS A 46 -0.15 -10.94 -30.35
N GLY A 47 1.18 -10.93 -30.21
CA GLY A 47 2.10 -10.52 -31.28
C GLY A 47 3.28 -9.64 -30.82
N ASN A 48 3.23 -9.12 -29.59
CA ASN A 48 4.28 -8.26 -29.06
C ASN A 48 5.52 -9.06 -28.63
N SER A 49 6.71 -8.48 -28.87
CA SER A 49 7.97 -9.02 -28.37
C SER A 49 7.98 -9.03 -26.84
N LYS A 50 8.71 -9.99 -26.23
CA LYS A 50 8.85 -10.13 -24.76
C LYS A 50 9.24 -8.80 -24.08
N LYS A 51 10.00 -7.95 -24.78
CA LYS A 51 10.40 -6.62 -24.29
C LYS A 51 9.21 -5.66 -24.20
N GLN A 52 8.38 -5.59 -25.25
CA GLN A 52 7.21 -4.71 -25.30
C GLN A 52 6.14 -5.13 -24.28
N GLN A 53 5.94 -6.43 -24.07
CA GLN A 53 5.04 -6.92 -23.02
C GLN A 53 5.50 -6.50 -21.63
N ARG A 54 6.82 -6.55 -21.36
CA ARG A 54 7.39 -6.13 -20.08
C ARG A 54 7.24 -4.62 -19.86
N GLU A 55 7.43 -3.81 -20.89
CA GLU A 55 7.23 -2.36 -20.84
C GLU A 55 5.75 -2.01 -20.57
N ALA A 56 4.81 -2.66 -21.26
CA ALA A 56 3.38 -2.50 -21.05
C ALA A 56 2.95 -2.90 -19.62
N LEU A 57 3.52 -3.99 -19.08
CA LEU A 57 3.30 -4.42 -17.70
C LEU A 57 3.72 -3.35 -16.69
N ILE A 58 4.91 -2.77 -16.85
CA ILE A 58 5.42 -1.74 -15.93
C ILE A 58 4.51 -0.51 -15.95
N LEU A 59 4.08 -0.09 -17.15
CA LEU A 59 3.14 1.03 -17.31
C LEU A 59 1.80 0.74 -16.65
N PHE A 60 1.27 -0.46 -16.81
CA PHE A 60 0.04 -0.89 -16.17
C PHE A 60 0.15 -0.93 -14.64
N PHE A 61 1.28 -1.42 -14.09
CA PHE A 61 1.52 -1.40 -12.65
C PHE A 61 1.52 0.03 -12.09
N ASN A 62 2.13 0.98 -12.80
CA ASN A 62 2.14 2.37 -12.37
C ASN A 62 0.72 2.99 -12.41
N ARG A 63 -0.02 2.80 -13.51
CA ARG A 63 -1.40 3.31 -13.63
C ARG A 63 -2.34 2.70 -12.59
N THR A 64 -2.21 1.40 -12.30
CA THR A 64 -3.03 0.75 -11.27
C THR A 64 -2.68 1.20 -9.87
N ALA A 65 -1.42 1.57 -9.60
CA ALA A 65 -1.02 2.10 -8.30
C ALA A 65 -1.74 3.42 -8.00
N GLU A 66 -1.77 4.35 -8.96
CA GLU A 66 -2.45 5.64 -8.83
C GLU A 66 -3.96 5.47 -8.62
N ALA A 67 -4.59 4.57 -9.39
CA ALA A 67 -6.01 4.29 -9.28
C ALA A 67 -6.43 3.72 -7.91
N LYS A 68 -5.52 3.04 -7.21
CA LYS A 68 -5.77 2.43 -5.89
C LYS A 68 -5.59 3.37 -4.72
N ILE A 69 -4.86 4.49 -4.90
CA ILE A 69 -4.58 5.47 -3.84
C ILE A 69 -5.83 5.85 -3.03
N PRO A 70 -6.96 6.26 -3.61
CA PRO A 70 -8.11 6.71 -2.82
C PRO A 70 -8.68 5.61 -1.92
N SER A 71 -8.88 4.40 -2.44
CA SER A 71 -9.38 3.26 -1.66
C SER A 71 -8.43 2.82 -0.54
N VAL A 72 -7.12 2.93 -0.78
CA VAL A 72 -6.11 2.60 0.25
C VAL A 72 -6.15 3.62 1.38
N ILE A 73 -6.28 4.91 1.05
CA ILE A 73 -6.35 5.99 2.06
C ILE A 73 -7.57 5.78 2.97
N GLU A 74 -8.75 5.56 2.39
CA GLU A 74 -9.98 5.35 3.16
C GLU A 74 -9.87 4.16 4.11
N TYR A 75 -9.34 3.03 3.63
CA TYR A 75 -9.11 1.86 4.47
C TYR A 75 -8.15 2.13 5.63
N ILE A 76 -7.11 2.93 5.42
CA ILE A 76 -6.18 3.31 6.48
C ILE A 76 -6.87 4.22 7.50
N LEU A 77 -7.75 5.13 7.05
CA LEU A 77 -8.53 5.98 7.94
C LEU A 77 -9.52 5.15 8.79
N ASP A 78 -10.23 4.21 8.18
CA ASP A 78 -11.11 3.29 8.91
C ASP A 78 -10.35 2.48 9.96
N LEU A 79 -9.14 2.03 9.63
CA LEU A 79 -8.27 1.32 10.57
C LEU A 79 -7.84 2.20 11.74
N LEU A 80 -7.54 3.47 11.51
CA LEU A 80 -7.21 4.43 12.56
C LEU A 80 -8.41 4.69 13.47
N GLU A 81 -9.60 4.85 12.88
CA GLU A 81 -10.85 5.07 13.63
C GLU A 81 -11.28 3.83 14.43
N SER A 82 -10.89 2.63 13.99
CA SER A 82 -11.12 1.37 14.72
C SER A 82 -10.31 1.21 16.02
N GLY A 83 -9.49 2.20 16.39
CA GLY A 83 -8.71 2.20 17.62
C GLY A 83 -7.41 1.39 17.55
N ARG A 84 -6.96 1.02 16.35
CA ARG A 84 -5.64 0.39 16.16
C ARG A 84 -4.54 1.43 16.19
N GLU A 85 -3.90 1.48 17.34
CA GLU A 85 -2.81 2.36 17.70
C GLU A 85 -1.59 2.25 16.75
N LYS A 86 -1.07 1.05 16.45
CA LYS A 86 0.13 0.86 15.61
C LYS A 86 -0.10 -0.09 14.46
N PHE A 87 0.34 0.30 13.26
CA PHE A 87 0.40 -0.60 12.11
C PHE A 87 1.59 -0.23 11.22
N LEU A 88 2.04 -1.21 10.43
CA LEU A 88 3.09 -1.04 9.44
C LEU A 88 2.47 -1.14 8.05
N VAL A 89 2.76 -0.16 7.20
CA VAL A 89 2.32 -0.13 5.80
C VAL A 89 3.52 -0.44 4.91
N PHE A 90 3.35 -1.41 4.01
CA PHE A 90 4.33 -1.74 2.98
C PHE A 90 3.74 -1.44 1.60
N ALA A 91 4.47 -0.71 0.77
CA ALA A 91 4.07 -0.42 -0.60
C ALA A 91 5.32 -0.37 -1.52
N HIS A 92 5.13 -0.75 -2.79
CA HIS A 92 6.20 -0.74 -3.79
C HIS A 92 6.35 0.61 -4.49
N HIS A 93 5.27 1.38 -4.60
CA HIS A 93 5.26 2.65 -5.33
C HIS A 93 5.40 3.82 -4.35
N LYS A 94 6.45 4.64 -4.54
CA LYS A 94 6.68 5.85 -3.74
C LYS A 94 5.47 6.79 -3.76
N VAL A 95 4.82 6.94 -4.92
CA VAL A 95 3.63 7.79 -5.10
C VAL A 95 2.51 7.42 -4.13
N VAL A 96 2.33 6.12 -3.84
CA VAL A 96 1.31 5.65 -2.90
C VAL A 96 1.69 6.03 -1.47
N LEU A 97 2.96 5.87 -1.08
CA LEU A 97 3.45 6.27 0.24
C LEU A 97 3.33 7.79 0.44
N ASP A 98 3.76 8.58 -0.53
CA ASP A 98 3.68 10.04 -0.47
C ASP A 98 2.22 10.52 -0.32
N ALA A 99 1.28 9.89 -1.03
CA ALA A 99 -0.14 10.21 -0.92
C ALA A 99 -0.72 9.87 0.46
N ILE A 100 -0.35 8.71 1.02
CA ILE A 100 -0.77 8.32 2.37
C ILE A 100 -0.21 9.29 3.41
N THR A 101 1.09 9.59 3.36
CA THR A 101 1.75 10.51 4.29
C THR A 101 1.08 11.89 4.29
N LYS A 102 0.79 12.44 3.11
CA LYS A 102 0.12 13.75 2.97
C LYS A 102 -1.27 13.80 3.62
N VAL A 103 -2.02 12.70 3.60
CA VAL A 103 -3.35 12.63 4.23
C VAL A 103 -3.22 12.48 5.74
N LEU A 104 -2.28 11.63 6.18
CA LEU A 104 -2.02 11.42 7.60
C LEU A 104 -1.50 12.69 8.28
N GLU A 105 -0.60 13.45 7.66
CA GLU A 105 -0.12 14.73 8.20
C GLU A 105 -1.25 15.72 8.44
N LYS A 106 -2.21 15.81 7.50
CA LYS A 106 -3.39 16.67 7.65
C LYS A 106 -4.27 16.24 8.83
N LYS A 107 -4.58 14.94 8.96
CA LYS A 107 -5.42 14.41 10.06
C LYS A 107 -4.71 14.41 11.42
N VAL A 108 -3.40 14.16 11.46
CA VAL A 108 -2.62 14.14 12.72
C VAL A 108 -2.39 15.55 13.26
N SER A 109 -2.43 16.59 12.42
CA SER A 109 -2.40 17.99 12.90
C SER A 109 -3.54 18.32 13.88
N SER A 110 -4.72 17.69 13.73
CA SER A 110 -5.86 17.84 14.66
C SER A 110 -5.81 16.95 15.91
N LEU A 111 -4.86 16.01 16.01
CA LEU A 111 -4.73 15.04 17.11
C LEU A 111 -3.57 15.37 18.06
N ARG A 112 -3.17 16.65 18.15
CA ARG A 112 -2.07 17.10 19.03
C ARG A 112 -2.36 17.07 20.54
N SER A 113 -3.44 16.44 20.99
CA SER A 113 -3.62 16.14 22.41
C SER A 113 -3.54 14.63 22.59
N PHE A 114 -2.61 14.21 23.45
CA PHE A 114 -2.30 12.84 23.86
C PHE A 114 -1.36 12.02 22.96
N THR A 115 -0.05 12.23 23.18
CA THR A 115 0.95 11.16 23.32
C THR A 115 1.12 10.17 22.17
N TRP A 116 1.18 10.64 20.91
CA TRP A 116 1.46 9.78 19.75
C TRP A 116 2.55 10.36 18.84
N MET A 117 3.71 10.65 19.44
CA MET A 117 4.94 11.05 18.74
C MET A 117 6.04 10.00 18.94
N LEU A 118 5.76 8.74 18.61
CA LEU A 118 6.82 7.71 18.72
C LEU A 118 6.85 6.65 17.60
N LEU A 119 6.06 6.78 16.53
CA LEU A 119 6.15 5.81 15.42
C LEU A 119 6.17 6.38 14.00
N ILE A 120 6.36 7.69 13.83
CA ILE A 120 6.62 8.30 12.51
C ILE A 120 8.13 8.39 12.18
N VAL A 121 9.02 8.13 13.15
CA VAL A 121 10.48 8.29 12.97
C VAL A 121 11.25 7.00 12.62
N CYS A 122 10.62 5.82 12.64
CA CYS A 122 11.34 4.61 12.15
C CYS A 122 11.60 4.61 10.63
N LEU A 123 11.24 5.68 9.91
CA LEU A 123 11.58 5.89 8.51
C LEU A 123 12.88 6.70 8.26
N SER A 124 13.69 7.01 9.28
CA SER A 124 14.98 7.72 9.08
C SER A 124 16.22 7.01 9.65
N ALA A 125 16.11 5.78 10.16
CA ALA A 125 17.25 5.06 10.75
C ALA A 125 17.25 3.56 10.42
N ALA A 126 17.28 3.23 9.13
CA ALA A 126 17.68 1.91 8.64
C ALA A 126 18.13 2.02 7.17
N GLU A 127 19.14 2.86 6.93
CA GLU A 127 20.12 2.59 5.89
C GLU A 127 21.05 1.48 6.42
N PHE A 128 21.32 0.49 5.56
CA PHE A 128 22.02 -0.80 5.77
C PHE A 128 21.22 -1.99 6.32
#